data_AF-A0A7C5M579-F1
#
_entry.id   AF-A0A7C5M579-F1
#
_cell.length_a   1.000
_cell.length_b   1.000
_cell.length_c   1.000
_cell.angle_alpha   90.00
_cell.angle_beta   90.00
_cell.angle_gamma   90.00
#
_symmetry.space_group_name_H-M   'P 1'
#
loop_
_entity.id
_entity.type
_entity.pdbx_description
1 polymer ?
#
loop_
_entity_poly.entity_id
_entity_poly.type
_entity_poly.pdbx_seq_one_letter_code
_entity_poly.pdbx_strand_id
1 'polypeptide(L)' 'QSLKMFQVEGLNIYYQFCPMARDGAGANWLSRDKDIRNPYFGEAMLTCGETKETLK' A
#
# COMPACT_ATOMS: atom_id res chain seq x y z
N GLN A 1 4.38 19.35 -11.52
CA GLN A 1 2.99 19.17 -11.05
C GLN A 1 2.49 17.83 -11.58
N SER A 2 2.84 16.70 -10.95
CA SER A 2 2.75 15.39 -11.61
C SER A 2 1.68 14.45 -11.04
N LEU A 3 0.99 14.85 -9.97
CA LEU A 3 -0.07 14.06 -9.33
C LEU A 3 -1.46 14.29 -9.93
N LYS A 4 -1.66 15.35 -10.73
CA LYS A 4 -2.95 15.68 -11.37
C LYS A 4 -3.31 14.80 -12.59
N MET A 5 -2.41 13.94 -13.08
CA MET A 5 -2.70 13.09 -14.24
C MET A 5 -3.35 11.75 -13.88
N PHE A 6 -3.23 11.31 -12.63
CA PHE A 6 -4.04 10.21 -12.16
C PHE A 6 -5.32 10.82 -11.62
N GLN A 7 -6.44 10.57 -12.29
CA GLN A 7 -7.77 10.98 -11.88
C GLN A 7 -8.18 10.21 -10.60
N VAL A 8 -7.50 10.51 -9.48
CA VAL A 8 -7.73 9.94 -8.14
C VAL A 8 -8.68 10.87 -7.37
N GLU A 9 -9.67 11.46 -8.04
CA GLU A 9 -10.71 12.23 -7.36
C GLU A 9 -11.79 11.24 -6.88
N GLY A 10 -11.88 11.03 -5.57
CA GLY A 10 -12.91 10.19 -4.94
C GLY A 10 -12.51 8.73 -4.69
N LEU A 11 -11.25 8.34 -4.92
CA LEU A 11 -10.74 7.02 -4.57
C LEU A 11 -9.98 7.09 -3.25
N ASN A 12 -10.43 6.33 -2.25
CA ASN A 12 -9.65 6.12 -1.03
C ASN A 12 -8.41 5.29 -1.38
N ILE A 13 -7.23 5.92 -1.40
CA ILE A 13 -5.97 5.24 -1.60
C ILE A 13 -5.27 5.11 -0.25
N TYR A 14 -5.00 3.88 0.15
CA TYR A 14 -4.27 3.53 1.36
C TYR A 14 -2.79 3.36 1.02
N TYR A 15 -1.95 4.21 1.58
CA TYR A 15 -0.50 4.05 1.53
C TYR A 15 -0.08 3.13 2.67
N GLN A 16 0.41 1.95 2.30
CA GLN A 16 0.73 0.87 3.22
C GLN A 16 2.22 0.55 3.18
N PHE A 17 2.73 0.11 4.31
CA PHE A 17 4.14 -0.22 4.49
C PHE A 17 4.28 -1.58 5.16
N CYS A 18 5.24 -2.38 4.71
CA CYS A 18 5.62 -3.61 5.38
C CYS A 18 7.14 -3.59 5.59
N PRO A 19 7.64 -3.59 6.85
CA PRO A 19 9.07 -3.62 7.13
C PRO A 19 9.72 -4.96 6.74
N MET A 20 8.94 -6.04 6.66
CA MET A 20 9.44 -7.37 6.30
C MET A 20 9.57 -7.58 4.79
N ALA A 21 8.93 -6.73 3.97
CA ALA A 21 9.00 -6.85 2.52
C ALA A 21 10.44 -6.75 2.01
N ARG A 22 10.74 -7.45 0.90
CA ARG A 22 12.08 -7.53 0.29
C ARG A 22 13.15 -7.98 1.28
N ASP A 23 12.94 -9.15 1.89
CA ASP A 23 13.88 -9.77 2.82
C ASP A 23 14.25 -8.87 4.02
N GLY A 24 13.27 -8.10 4.53
CA GLY A 24 13.48 -7.19 5.66
C GLY A 24 14.02 -5.81 5.30
N ALA A 25 14.19 -5.48 4.02
CA ALA A 25 14.54 -4.12 3.60
C ALA A 25 13.38 -3.13 3.74
N GLY A 26 12.15 -3.64 3.82
CA GLY A 26 10.93 -2.86 3.84
C GLY A 26 10.47 -2.43 2.46
N ALA A 27 9.15 -2.35 2.27
CA ALA A 27 8.56 -1.83 1.05
C ALA A 27 7.23 -1.14 1.31
N ASN A 28 6.95 -0.13 0.48
CA ASN A 28 5.73 0.68 0.55
C ASN A 28 4.93 0.43 -0.73
N TRP A 29 3.60 0.40 -0.62
CA TRP A 29 2.71 0.29 -1.77
C TRP A 29 1.41 1.07 -1.56
N LEU A 30 0.71 1.34 -2.66
CA LEU A 30 -0.60 1.96 -2.67
C LEU A 30 -1.66 0.88 -2.88
N SER A 31 -2.72 0.92 -2.06
CA SER A 31 -3.88 0.03 -2.14
C SER A 31 -5.16 0.85 -2.27
N ARG A 32 -6.16 0.31 -2.94
CA ARG A 32 -7.52 0.87 -2.95
C ARG A 32 -8.40 0.27 -1.86
N ASP A 33 -7.96 -0.85 -1.28
CA ASP A 33 -8.62 -1.53 -0.19
C ASP A 33 -8.04 -1.05 1.14
N LYS A 34 -8.91 -0.88 2.14
CA LYS A 34 -8.53 -0.62 3.53
C LYS A 34 -7.79 -1.81 4.15
N ASP A 35 -8.06 -3.00 3.65
CA ASP A 35 -7.42 -4.22 4.11
C ASP A 35 -6.00 -4.32 3.56
N ILE A 36 -5.07 -4.73 4.43
CA ILE A 36 -3.69 -4.96 4.06
C ILE A 36 -3.64 -6.20 3.18
N ARG A 37 -3.29 -5.97 1.91
CA ARG A 37 -3.00 -7.01 0.92
C ARG A 37 -1.59 -6.79 0.40
N ASN A 38 -0.65 -7.48 1.03
CA ASN A 38 0.77 -7.41 0.73
C ASN A 38 1.05 -8.12 -0.61
N PRO A 39 1.45 -7.39 -1.68
CA PRO A 39 1.72 -7.99 -2.97
C PRO A 39 3.09 -8.70 -3.04
N TYR A 40 3.95 -8.54 -2.02
CA TYR A 40 5.34 -8.99 -2.04
C TYR A 40 5.55 -10.42 -1.54
N PHE A 41 4.67 -10.93 -0.67
CA PHE A 41 4.84 -12.24 -0.02
C PHE A 41 3.78 -13.29 -0.39
N GLY A 42 2.90 -12.98 -1.35
CA GLY A 42 1.79 -13.86 -1.70
C GLY A 42 0.90 -14.16 -0.50
N GLU A 43 0.27 -15.34 -0.49
CA GLU A 43 -0.71 -15.74 0.52
C GLU A 43 -0.11 -15.94 1.93
N ALA A 44 1.20 -16.15 2.04
CA ALA A 44 1.85 -16.46 3.30
C ALA A 44 1.91 -15.26 4.27
N MET A 45 1.93 -14.02 3.76
CA MET A 45 1.96 -12.80 4.58
C MET A 45 1.06 -11.71 4.01
N LEU A 46 -0.11 -12.10 3.50
CA LEU A 46 -1.01 -11.19 2.82
C LEU A 46 -1.46 -10.02 3.71
N THR A 47 -1.57 -10.25 5.02
CA THR A 47 -1.98 -9.24 6.02
C THR A 47 -0.81 -8.51 6.70
N CYS A 48 0.43 -8.79 6.28
CA CYS A 48 1.61 -8.20 6.91
C CYS A 48 1.87 -6.80 6.36
N GLY A 49 1.68 -5.80 7.21
CA GLY A 49 2.00 -4.40 6.97
C GLY A 49 1.24 -3.50 7.93
N GLU A 50 1.30 -2.20 7.68
CA GLU A 50 0.52 -1.18 8.36
C GLU A 50 0.10 -0.09 7.37
N THR A 51 -1.09 0.49 7.54
CA THR A 51 -1.49 1.68 6.78
C THR A 51 -0.82 2.90 7.38
N LYS A 52 0.07 3.53 6.62
CA LYS A 52 0.77 4.76 7.01
C LYS A 52 -0.08 5.99 6.76
N GLU A 53 -0.75 6.03 5.62
CA GLU A 53 -1.55 7.20 5.22
C GLU A 53 -2.78 6.76 4.43
N THR A 54 -3.87 7.52 4.54
CA THR A 54 -5.05 7.37 3.68
C THR A 54 -5.21 8.65 2.87
N LEU A 55 -4.92 8.55 1.59
CA LEU A 55 -5.10 9.59 0.60
C LEU A 55 -6.57 9.55 0.15
N LYS A 56 -7.26 10.68 0.26
CA LYS A 56 -8.68 10.84 -0.12
C LYS A 56 -8.81 11.92 -1.18
#